data_AF-A0A0Q5QCW0-F1
#
_entry.id   AF-A0A0Q5QCW0-F1
#
_cell.length_a   1.000
_cell.length_b   1.000
_cell.length_c   1.000
_cell.angle_alpha   90.00
_cell.angle_beta   90.00
_cell.angle_gamma   90.00
#
_symmetry.space_group_name_H-M   'P 1'
#
loop_
_entity.id
_entity.type
_entity.pdbx_description
1 polymer ?
#
loop_
_entity_poly.entity_id
_entity_poly.type
_entity_poly.pdbx_seq_one_letter_code
_entity_poly.pdbx_strand_id
1 'polypeptide(L)' 'MSTIEFRKEQFVKSDFDDYHIEFKIQEIGQGSNLIVEKKNEAGEYEVVQVPIRRLNESMFVCFSEPQDGRLIFEK' A
#
# COMPACT_ATOMS: atom_id res chain seq x y z
N MET A 1 0.71 -1.76 16.78
CA MET A 1 0.52 -1.77 15.32
C MET A 1 0.36 -0.35 14.85
N SER A 2 1.08 0.02 13.80
CA SER A 2 1.09 1.35 13.19
C SER A 2 0.31 1.31 11.88
N THR A 3 -0.24 2.44 11.46
CA THR A 3 -1.01 2.55 10.21
C THR A 3 -0.61 3.78 9.41
N ILE A 4 -0.51 3.63 8.09
CA ILE A 4 -0.37 4.75 7.15
C ILE A 4 -1.55 4.71 6.19
N GLU A 5 -2.35 5.79 6.17
CA GLU A 5 -3.43 5.94 5.20
C GLU A 5 -2.88 6.40 3.85
N PHE A 6 -3.50 5.92 2.79
CA PHE A 6 -3.20 6.34 1.43
C PHE A 6 -4.47 6.65 0.66
N ARG A 7 -4.33 7.53 -0.33
CA ARG A 7 -5.40 7.95 -1.23
C ARG A 7 -5.07 7.60 -2.67
N LYS A 8 -6.12 7.40 -3.46
CA LYS A 8 -6.01 7.09 -4.89
C LYS A 8 -5.18 8.13 -5.66
N GLU A 9 -5.17 9.40 -5.25
CA GLU A 9 -4.38 10.45 -5.93
C GLU A 9 -2.87 10.29 -5.75
N GLN A 10 -2.42 9.48 -4.80
CA GLN A 10 -0.99 9.22 -4.55
C GLN A 10 -0.42 8.09 -5.40
N PHE A 11 -1.26 7.38 -6.15
CA PHE A 11 -0.83 6.27 -7.00
C PHE A 11 -0.15 6.78 -8.27
N VAL A 12 0.93 6.10 -8.63
CA VAL A 12 1.66 6.30 -9.88
C VAL A 12 1.36 5.12 -10.79
N LYS A 13 1.02 5.40 -12.05
CA LYS A 13 0.85 4.38 -13.08
C LYS A 13 2.24 3.85 -13.47
N SER A 14 2.43 2.53 -13.48
CA SER A 14 3.64 1.91 -14.01
C SER A 14 3.54 1.65 -15.51
N ASP A 15 4.66 1.28 -16.11
CA ASP A 15 4.76 0.92 -17.53
C ASP A 15 3.97 -0.37 -17.89
N PHE A 16 3.49 -1.12 -16.91
CA PHE A 16 2.79 -2.41 -17.10
C PHE A 16 1.27 -2.33 -16.84
N ASP A 17 0.67 -1.15 -17.00
CA ASP A 17 -0.77 -0.90 -16.76
C ASP A 17 -1.24 -1.22 -15.32
N ASP A 18 -0.33 -1.42 -14.38
CA ASP A 18 -0.62 -1.45 -12.94
C ASP A 18 -0.37 -0.07 -12.29
N TYR A 19 -0.95 0.13 -11.12
CA TYR A 19 -0.75 1.32 -10.31
C TYR A 19 -0.01 0.93 -9.03
N HIS A 20 0.89 1.77 -8.56
CA HIS A 20 1.57 1.54 -7.30
C HIS A 20 1.64 2.79 -6.45
N ILE A 21 1.72 2.58 -5.14
CA ILE A 21 2.09 3.60 -4.18
C ILE A 21 3.39 3.20 -3.49
N GLU A 22 4.28 4.17 -3.33
CA GLU A 22 5.58 3.99 -2.68
C GLU A 22 5.50 4.33 -1.20
N PHE A 23 6.12 3.47 -0.37
CA PHE A 23 6.42 3.74 1.03
C PHE A 23 7.91 3.52 1.30
N LYS A 24 8.52 4.33 2.14
CA LYS A 24 9.92 4.11 2.53
C LYS A 24 10.01 3.07 3.63
N ILE A 25 10.98 2.17 3.52
CA ILE A 25 11.23 1.12 4.54
C ILE A 25 11.52 1.76 5.90
N GLN A 26 12.13 2.95 5.95
CA GLN A 26 12.37 3.70 7.19
C GLN A 26 11.07 4.10 7.91
N GLU A 27 9.95 4.23 7.20
CA GLU A 27 8.64 4.56 7.79
C GLU A 27 7.97 3.33 8.40
N ILE A 28 8.16 2.17 7.75
CA ILE A 28 7.45 0.93 8.04
C ILE A 28 8.22 0.03 9.01
N GLY A 29 9.54 -0.01 8.89
CA GLY A 29 10.41 -0.99 9.56
C GLY A 29 10.84 -2.10 8.61
N GLN A 30 12.10 -2.54 8.74
CA GLN A 30 12.64 -3.63 7.94
C GLN A 30 12.13 -4.97 8.47
N GLY A 31 11.47 -5.76 7.61
CA GLY A 31 10.99 -7.09 7.96
C GLY A 31 9.60 -7.14 8.60
N SER A 32 8.89 -6.00 8.69
CA SER A 32 7.54 -5.91 9.24
C SER A 32 6.53 -6.75 8.47
N ASN A 33 5.61 -7.38 9.20
CA ASN A 33 4.40 -7.96 8.64
C ASN A 33 3.51 -6.84 8.13
N LEU A 34 3.01 -6.99 6.90
CA LEU A 34 2.21 -5.97 6.23
C LEU A 34 0.81 -6.51 5.97
N ILE A 35 -0.19 -5.73 6.37
CA ILE A 35 -1.58 -5.94 6.02
C ILE A 35 -2.02 -4.72 5.22
N VAL A 36 -2.56 -4.96 4.02
CA VAL A 36 -3.11 -3.90 3.19
C VAL A 36 -4.62 -3.97 3.30
N GLU A 37 -5.24 -2.83 3.59
CA GLU A 37 -6.68 -2.70 3.57
C GLU A 37 -7.10 -1.65 2.54
N LYS A 38 -8.12 -2.00 1.75
CA LYS A 38 -8.79 -1.09 0.82
C LYS A 38 -10.00 -0.49 1.52
N LYS A 39 -10.26 0.79 1.29
CA LYS A 39 -11.50 1.45 1.68
C LYS A 39 -12.57 1.24 0.60
N ASN A 40 -13.72 0.68 0.97
CA ASN A 40 -14.84 0.45 0.07
C ASN A 40 -15.75 1.71 -0.03
N GLU A 41 -16.79 1.65 -0.88
CA GLU A 41 -17.73 2.76 -1.10
C GLU A 41 -18.55 3.13 0.15
N ALA A 42 -18.75 2.17 1.07
CA ALA A 42 -19.40 2.41 2.36
C ALA A 42 -18.46 3.10 3.38
N GLY A 43 -17.18 3.27 3.04
CA GLY A 43 -16.17 3.85 3.89
C GLY A 43 -15.53 2.87 4.88
N GLU A 44 -15.82 1.57 4.74
CA GLU A 44 -15.25 0.50 5.56
C GLU A 44 -13.92 0.00 4.97
N TYR A 45 -13.09 -0.61 5.82
CA TYR A 45 -11.80 -1.15 5.41
C TYR A 45 -11.86 -2.67 5.29
N GLU A 46 -11.38 -3.19 4.17
CA GLU A 46 -11.35 -4.62 3.86
C GLU A 46 -9.92 -5.07 3.57
N VAL A 47 -9.50 -6.18 4.18
CA VAL A 47 -8.18 -6.77 3.92
C VAL A 47 -8.12 -7.28 2.50
N VAL A 48 -7.12 -6.82 1.74
CA VAL A 48 -6.91 -7.23 0.34
C VAL A 48 -5.55 -7.87 0.18
N GLN A 49 -5.49 -8.88 -0.68
CA GLN A 49 -4.22 -9.46 -1.12
C GLN A 49 -3.79 -8.77 -2.41
N VAL A 50 -2.70 -8.03 -2.32
CA VAL A 50 -2.12 -7.30 -3.44
C VAL A 50 -0.63 -7.55 -3.53
N PRO A 51 -0.03 -7.49 -4.73
CA PRO A 51 1.41 -7.60 -4.87
C PRO A 51 2.13 -6.47 -4.11
N ILE A 52 3.12 -6.85 -3.31
CA ILE A 52 4.03 -5.90 -2.66
C ILE A 52 5.42 -6.15 -3.21
N ARG A 53 5.97 -5.16 -3.93
CA ARG A 53 7.32 -5.21 -4.49
C ARG A 53 8.25 -4.41 -3.59
N ARG A 54 9.44 -4.95 -3.31
CA ARG A 54 10.48 -4.27 -2.54
C ARG A 54 11.65 -3.96 -3.46
N LEU A 55 12.10 -2.72 -3.49
CA LEU A 55 13.26 -2.29 -4.26
C LEU A 55 14.04 -1.25 -3.47
N ASN A 56 15.30 -1.55 -3.17
CA ASN A 56 16.17 -0.72 -2.34
C ASN A 56 15.52 -0.37 -0.99
N GLU A 57 15.40 0.92 -0.66
CA GLU A 57 14.79 1.42 0.57
C GLU A 57 13.28 1.71 0.43
N SER A 58 12.66 1.19 -0.64
CA SER A 58 11.27 1.47 -0.98
C SER A 58 10.45 0.18 -1.08
N MET A 59 9.19 0.29 -0.70
CA MET A 59 8.16 -0.73 -0.91
C MET A 59 7.03 -0.16 -1.74
N PHE A 60 6.55 -0.96 -2.67
CA PHE A 60 5.51 -0.60 -3.62
C PHE A 60 4.34 -1.53 -3.42
N VAL A 61 3.19 -0.98 -3.05
CA VAL A 61 1.93 -1.72 -2.98
C VAL A 61 1.22 -1.52 -4.30
N CYS A 62 0.99 -2.60 -5.04
CA CYS A 62 0.48 -2.56 -6.41
C CYS A 62 -1.01 -2.89 -6.48
N PHE A 63 -1.79 -2.08 -7.18
CA PHE A 63 -3.20 -2.31 -7.44
C PHE A 63 -3.49 -2.25 -8.95
N SER A 64 -4.56 -2.91 -9.38
CA SER A 64 -5.05 -2.80 -10.77
C SER A 64 -5.62 -1.41 -11.07
N GLU A 65 -6.08 -0.69 -10.05
CA GLU A 65 -6.63 0.67 -10.15
C GLU A 65 -6.28 1.46 -8.87
N PRO A 66 -6.15 2.80 -8.92
CA PRO A 66 -5.97 3.61 -7.72
C PRO A 66 -7.13 3.50 -6.74
N GLN A 67 -6.83 3.36 -5.45
CA GLN A 67 -7.84 3.19 -4.39
C GLN A 67 -7.43 3.93 -3.12
N ASP A 68 -8.42 4.28 -2.29
CA ASP A 68 -8.17 4.73 -0.92
C ASP A 68 -7.98 3.51 -0.01
N GLY A 69 -7.18 3.65 1.04
CA GLY A 69 -6.90 2.53 1.93
C GLY A 69 -5.90 2.85 3.02
N ARG A 70 -5.38 1.81 3.66
CA ARG A 70 -4.32 1.92 4.65
C ARG A 70 -3.41 0.71 4.66
N LEU A 71 -2.16 0.95 5.01
CA LEU A 71 -1.17 -0.07 5.30
C LEU A 71 -1.05 -0.21 6.82
N ILE A 72 -1.19 -1.43 7.34
CA ILE A 72 -1.00 -1.76 8.75
C ILE A 72 0.28 -2.58 8.89
N PHE A 73 1.10 -2.23 9.87
CA PHE A 73 2.38 -2.90 10.10
C PHE A 73 2.81 -2.88 11.58
N GLU A 74 3.69 -3.81 11.91
CA GLU A 74 4.40 -3.84 13.20
C GLU A 74 5.74 -3.13 13.06
N LYS A 75 6.07 -2.29 14.05
CA LYS A 75 7.30 -1.50 14.07
C LYS A 75 8.27 -2.08 15.07
#